data_AF-A0AAD1Q332-F1
#
_entry.id   AF-A0AAD1Q332-F1
#
_cell.length_a   1.000
_cell.length_b   1.000
_cell.length_c   1.000
_cell.angle_alpha   90.00
_cell.angle_beta   90.00
_cell.angle_gamma   90.00
#
_symmetry.space_group_name_H-M   'P 1'
#
loop_
_entity.id
_entity.type
_entity.pdbx_description
1 polymer ?
#
loop_
_entity_poly.entity_id
_entity_poly.type
_entity_poly.pdbx_seq_one_letter_code
_entity_poly.pdbx_strand_id
1 'polypeptide(L)'
;MYTYAFFKTPISPLKLSSGIRGCLEIINFQGLSALVETDLKAQDLPDTDEQLIQAILIHDQIIRSVFEQTTLLPLRFGICFPSDIALSEHLALHQQDYLQKLEQFQHKTEYCLQGIPLEPTPVLTQPNSINSSPREGETTS
;
A
#
# COMPACT_ATOMS: atom_id res chain seq x y z
N MET A 1 20.28 6.61 -7.02
CA MET A 1 19.80 5.86 -5.85
C MET A 1 18.30 5.84 -5.87
N TYR A 2 17.72 4.67 -5.74
CA TYR A 2 16.29 4.47 -5.63
C TYR A 2 15.87 4.78 -4.19
N THR A 3 14.70 5.38 -3.97
CA THR A 3 14.24 5.77 -2.62
C THR A 3 12.84 5.25 -2.36
N TYR A 4 12.70 4.53 -1.25
CA TYR A 4 11.47 3.84 -0.87
C TYR A 4 10.59 4.69 0.04
N ALA A 5 11.18 5.33 1.06
CA ALA A 5 10.42 6.07 2.06
C ALA A 5 11.28 7.07 2.85
N PHE A 6 10.59 8.04 3.46
CA PHE A 6 11.16 8.96 4.45
C PHE A 6 10.55 8.72 5.83
N PHE A 7 11.35 8.74 6.89
CA PHE A 7 10.89 8.52 8.25
C PHE A 7 11.72 9.33 9.24
N LYS A 8 11.26 9.42 10.49
CA LYS A 8 12.07 10.02 11.56
C LYS A 8 13.28 9.15 11.81
N THR A 9 14.43 9.76 12.11
CA THR A 9 15.66 9.00 12.36
C THR A 9 15.44 8.02 13.52
N PRO A 10 15.56 6.70 13.25
CA PRO A 10 15.24 5.69 14.23
C PRO A 10 16.36 5.64 15.28
N ILE A 11 15.98 5.55 16.55
CA ILE A 11 16.92 5.45 17.68
C ILE A 11 17.50 4.03 17.75
N SER A 12 16.75 3.04 17.28
CA SER A 12 17.14 1.63 17.18
C SER A 12 17.41 1.23 15.73
N PRO A 13 18.35 0.31 15.46
CA PRO A 13 18.58 -0.20 14.11
C PRO A 13 17.31 -0.88 13.57
N LEU A 14 16.85 -0.45 12.41
CA LEU A 14 15.73 -1.07 11.72
C LEU A 14 16.17 -2.38 11.07
N LYS A 15 15.28 -3.37 11.07
CA LYS A 15 15.48 -4.59 10.30
C LYS A 15 15.15 -4.28 8.85
N LEU A 16 16.18 -4.28 8.01
CA LEU A 16 16.06 -4.12 6.57
C LEU A 16 16.09 -5.49 5.89
N SER A 17 15.14 -5.73 5.01
CA SER A 17 15.14 -6.87 4.10
C SER A 17 16.03 -6.59 2.88
N SER A 18 16.22 -7.60 2.02
CA SER A 18 16.86 -7.39 0.72
C SER A 18 16.04 -6.42 -0.14
N GLY A 19 16.73 -5.54 -0.86
CA GLY A 19 16.14 -4.61 -1.82
C GLY A 19 15.68 -5.31 -3.11
N ILE A 20 15.33 -4.51 -4.12
CA ILE A 20 14.91 -5.02 -5.43
C ILE A 20 16.08 -5.68 -6.16
N ARG A 21 17.30 -5.12 -6.05
CA ARG A 21 18.52 -5.71 -6.63
C ARG A 21 19.66 -5.86 -5.63
N GLY A 22 19.74 -5.00 -4.63
CA GLY A 22 20.89 -4.87 -3.73
C GLY A 22 20.51 -4.73 -2.26
N CYS A 23 21.43 -4.09 -1.52
CA CYS A 23 21.25 -3.84 -0.09
C CYS A 23 20.55 -2.50 0.12
N LEU A 24 19.64 -2.48 1.09
CA LEU A 24 19.02 -1.25 1.54
C LEU A 24 19.96 -0.49 2.47
N GLU A 25 20.03 0.82 2.27
CA GLU A 25 20.80 1.74 3.09
C GLU A 25 19.88 2.84 3.65
N ILE A 26 20.23 3.33 4.83
CA ILE A 26 19.52 4.44 5.46
C ILE A 26 20.42 5.66 5.46
N ILE A 27 20.01 6.69 4.73
CA ILE A 27 20.70 7.99 4.74
C ILE A 27 20.01 8.88 5.77
N ASN A 28 20.77 9.33 6.77
CA ASN A 28 20.29 10.19 7.83
C ASN A 28 20.60 11.66 7.52
N PHE A 29 19.60 12.51 7.63
CA PHE A 29 19.72 13.95 7.44
C PHE A 29 18.88 14.71 8.46
N GLN A 30 19.54 15.38 9.42
CA GLN A 30 18.93 16.29 10.40
C GLN A 30 17.64 15.74 11.07
N GLY A 31 17.65 14.48 11.53
CA GLY A 31 16.51 13.86 12.21
C GLY A 31 15.44 13.25 11.29
N LEU A 32 15.61 13.38 9.97
CA LEU A 32 14.93 12.56 8.97
C LEU A 32 15.88 11.50 8.44
N SER A 33 15.32 10.38 8.03
CA SER A 33 16.03 9.28 7.42
C SER A 33 15.31 8.86 6.16
N ALA A 34 16.09 8.58 5.12
CA ALA A 34 15.61 8.07 3.85
C ALA A 34 16.08 6.65 3.67
N LEU A 35 15.17 5.75 3.31
CA LEU A 35 15.49 4.39 2.90
C LEU A 35 15.77 4.38 1.41
N VAL A 36 17.00 4.03 1.05
CA VAL A 36 17.48 4.06 -0.32
C VAL A 36 18.15 2.75 -0.71
N GLU A 37 18.24 2.53 -2.01
CA GLU A 37 19.13 1.54 -2.62
C GLU A 37 20.10 2.31 -3.51
N THR A 38 21.34 2.38 -3.07
CA THR A 38 22.43 3.16 -3.69
C THR A 38 22.78 2.61 -5.07
N ASP A 39 22.78 1.28 -5.20
CA ASP A 39 23.10 0.53 -6.42
C ASP A 39 21.97 0.56 -7.47
N LEU A 40 20.75 0.96 -7.10
CA LEU A 40 19.60 0.98 -8.01
C LEU A 40 19.37 2.39 -8.56
N LYS A 41 19.26 2.51 -9.87
CA LYS A 41 18.86 3.74 -10.57
C LYS A 41 17.59 3.51 -11.37
N ALA A 42 16.94 4.60 -11.78
CA ALA A 42 15.70 4.52 -12.57
C ALA A 42 15.86 3.71 -13.86
N GLN A 43 17.02 3.83 -14.51
CA GLN A 43 17.39 3.08 -15.71
C GLN A 43 17.65 1.58 -15.47
N ASP A 44 17.87 1.18 -14.22
CA ASP A 44 18.13 -0.20 -13.82
C ASP A 44 16.85 -0.92 -13.38
N LEU A 45 15.71 -0.22 -13.43
CA LEU A 45 14.42 -0.82 -13.16
C LEU A 45 14.05 -1.80 -14.28
N PRO A 46 13.42 -2.93 -13.94
CA PRO A 46 13.05 -3.92 -14.93
C PRO A 46 12.01 -3.38 -15.93
N ASP A 47 12.28 -3.56 -17.22
CA ASP A 47 11.39 -3.20 -18.32
C ASP A 47 10.40 -4.31 -18.71
N THR A 48 10.53 -5.50 -18.12
CA THR A 48 9.62 -6.63 -18.39
C THR A 48 8.50 -6.67 -17.37
N ASP A 49 7.25 -6.83 -17.82
CA ASP A 49 6.04 -6.82 -16.97
C ASP A 49 6.16 -7.71 -15.72
N GLU A 50 6.64 -8.95 -15.85
CA GLU A 50 6.78 -9.87 -14.72
C GLU A 50 7.76 -9.36 -13.66
N GLN A 51 8.90 -8.83 -14.11
CA GLN A 51 9.93 -8.31 -13.21
C GLN A 51 9.50 -6.98 -12.59
N LEU A 52 8.73 -6.16 -13.31
CA LEU A 52 8.15 -4.93 -12.80
C LEU A 52 7.16 -5.23 -11.67
N ILE A 53 6.27 -6.22 -11.88
CA ILE A 53 5.34 -6.67 -10.82
C ILE A 53 6.14 -7.15 -9.60
N GLN A 54 7.19 -7.94 -9.79
CA GLN A 54 8.02 -8.42 -8.69
C GLN A 54 8.70 -7.26 -7.95
N ALA A 55 9.22 -6.26 -8.66
CA ALA A 55 9.84 -5.09 -8.08
C ALA A 55 8.85 -4.25 -7.26
N ILE A 56 7.60 -4.10 -7.73
CA ILE A 56 6.53 -3.42 -7.01
C ILE A 56 6.18 -4.19 -5.72
N LEU A 57 6.07 -5.52 -5.79
CA LEU A 57 5.80 -6.35 -4.62
C LEU A 57 6.91 -6.23 -3.56
N ILE A 58 8.18 -6.25 -3.98
CA ILE A 58 9.32 -6.07 -3.08
C ILE A 58 9.29 -4.66 -2.47
N HIS A 59 9.07 -3.63 -3.29
CA HIS A 59 8.93 -2.25 -2.85
C HIS A 59 7.90 -2.11 -1.72
N ASP A 60 6.69 -2.64 -1.94
CA ASP A 60 5.61 -2.53 -0.97
C ASP A 60 5.88 -3.38 0.27
N GLN A 61 6.52 -4.54 0.13
CA GLN A 61 6.92 -5.37 1.26
C GLN A 61 7.94 -4.68 2.16
N ILE A 62 8.93 -4.00 1.57
CA ILE A 62 9.94 -3.22 2.30
C ILE A 62 9.25 -2.08 3.06
N ILE A 63 8.41 -1.30 2.38
CA ILE A 63 7.65 -0.21 2.99
C ILE A 63 6.83 -0.74 4.16
N ARG A 64 6.11 -1.84 3.97
CA ARG A 64 5.32 -2.45 5.04
C ARG A 64 6.19 -2.88 6.23
N SER A 65 7.30 -3.56 5.97
CA SER A 65 8.20 -4.05 7.04
C SER A 65 8.80 -2.91 7.87
N VAL A 66 9.10 -1.78 7.22
CA VAL A 66 9.60 -0.58 7.91
C VAL A 66 8.46 0.13 8.63
N PHE A 67 7.27 0.20 8.03
CA PHE A 67 6.07 0.80 8.64
C PHE A 67 5.65 0.08 9.93
N GLU A 68 5.84 -1.23 10.00
CA GLU A 68 5.61 -2.04 11.22
C GLU A 68 6.59 -1.69 12.36
N GLN A 69 7.74 -1.10 12.06
CA GLN A 69 8.77 -0.72 13.03
C GLN A 69 8.75 0.79 13.36
N THR A 70 8.39 1.63 12.40
CA THR A 70 8.37 3.09 12.54
C THR A 70 7.35 3.74 11.60
N THR A 71 6.81 4.89 12.00
CA THR A 71 6.03 5.73 11.09
C THR A 71 6.93 6.24 9.96
N LEU A 72 6.46 6.10 8.72
CA LEU A 72 7.15 6.53 7.52
C LEU A 72 6.18 7.23 6.55
N LEU A 73 6.75 7.91 5.57
CA LEU A 73 6.10 8.47 4.40
C LEU A 73 6.56 7.64 3.19
N PRO A 74 5.68 6.81 2.61
CA PRO A 74 6.03 5.99 1.46
C PRO A 74 6.18 6.88 0.23
N LEU A 75 7.20 6.61 -0.57
CA LEU A 75 7.37 7.23 -1.89
C LEU A 75 6.72 6.35 -2.95
N ARG A 76 6.43 6.97 -4.10
CA ARG A 76 5.92 6.23 -5.24
C ARG A 76 7.02 5.37 -5.84
N PHE A 77 6.63 4.22 -6.39
CA PHE A 77 7.55 3.39 -7.13
C PHE A 77 8.22 4.19 -8.26
N GLY A 78 9.55 4.08 -8.36
CA GLY A 78 10.33 4.73 -9.41
C GLY A 78 10.98 6.06 -9.03
N ILE A 79 10.82 6.53 -7.79
CA ILE A 79 11.54 7.73 -7.33
C ILE A 79 13.02 7.41 -7.13
N CYS A 80 13.87 8.10 -7.91
CA CYS A 80 15.31 8.01 -7.81
C CYS A 80 15.94 9.38 -7.66
N PHE A 81 16.86 9.52 -6.71
CA PHE A 81 17.70 10.70 -6.55
C PHE A 81 19.05 10.52 -7.27
N PRO A 82 19.60 11.61 -7.85
CA PRO A 82 20.87 11.55 -8.57
C PRO A 82 22.08 11.42 -7.64
N SER A 83 22.01 11.94 -6.41
CA SER A 83 23.09 11.91 -5.43
C SER A 83 22.58 12.12 -4.00
N ASP A 84 23.43 11.82 -3.01
CA ASP A 84 23.13 12.01 -1.59
C ASP A 84 22.91 13.50 -1.27
N ILE A 85 23.60 14.37 -2.01
CA ILE A 85 23.47 15.83 -1.90
C ILE A 85 22.06 16.25 -2.32
N ALA A 86 21.59 15.79 -3.49
CA ALA A 86 20.26 16.14 -3.98
C ALA A 86 19.15 15.59 -3.06
N LEU A 87 19.35 14.40 -2.51
CA LEU A 87 18.47 13.83 -1.49
C LEU A 87 18.45 14.69 -0.22
N SER A 88 19.63 15.11 0.25
CA SER A 88 19.77 15.96 1.45
C SER A 88 19.15 17.34 1.25
N GLU A 89 19.31 17.95 0.08
CA GLU A 89 18.66 19.22 -0.28
C GLU A 89 17.14 19.08 -0.30
N HIS A 90 16.62 18.00 -0.88
CA HIS A 90 15.19 17.70 -0.90
C HIS A 90 14.64 17.50 0.51
N LEU A 91 15.35 16.74 1.35
CA LEU A 91 15.00 16.53 2.75
C LEU A 91 15.06 17.83 3.54
N ALA A 92 16.04 18.71 3.30
CA ALA A 92 16.15 20.02 3.94
C ALA A 92 14.99 20.95 3.55
N LEU A 93 14.66 21.01 2.27
CA LEU A 93 13.61 21.88 1.75
C LEU A 93 12.22 21.51 2.30
N HIS A 94 11.95 20.21 2.44
CA HIS A 94 10.66 19.69 2.88
C HIS A 94 10.68 19.15 4.31
N GLN A 95 11.74 19.42 5.08
CA GLN A 95 11.97 18.83 6.39
C GLN A 95 10.78 19.06 7.34
N GLN A 96 10.40 20.33 7.48
CA GLN A 96 9.34 20.75 8.40
C GLN A 96 8.00 20.06 8.05
N ASP A 97 7.66 20.04 6.77
CA ASP A 97 6.43 19.43 6.27
C ASP A 97 6.40 17.93 6.51
N TYR A 98 7.52 17.23 6.25
CA TYR A 98 7.63 15.80 6.47
C TYR A 98 7.61 15.43 7.95
N LEU A 99 8.31 16.18 8.80
CA LEU A 99 8.28 15.96 10.24
C LEU A 99 6.89 16.18 10.82
N GLN A 100 6.19 17.23 10.39
CA GLN A 100 4.80 17.48 10.81
C GLN A 100 3.87 16.34 10.37
N LYS A 101 3.99 15.86 9.12
CA LYS A 101 3.21 14.71 8.64
C LYS A 101 3.52 13.45 9.45
N LEU A 102 4.79 13.16 9.70
CA LEU A 102 5.22 12.01 10.49
C LEU A 102 4.68 12.07 11.93
N GLU A 103 4.63 13.26 12.54
CA GLU A 103 3.99 13.46 13.85
C GLU A 103 2.47 13.27 13.79
N GLN A 104 1.82 13.82 12.77
CA GLN A 104 0.39 13.68 12.58
C GLN A 104 -0.01 12.22 12.39
N PHE A 105 0.82 11.42 11.71
CA PHE A 105 0.59 10.00 11.46
C PHE A 105 1.15 9.08 12.56
N GLN A 106 1.86 9.63 13.54
CA GLN A 106 2.38 8.83 14.63
C GLN A 106 1.24 8.15 15.39
N HIS A 107 1.34 6.83 15.58
CA HIS A 107 0.30 5.97 16.18
C HIS A 107 -1.02 5.89 15.40
N LYS A 108 -1.07 6.36 14.15
CA LYS A 108 -2.20 6.18 13.26
C LYS A 108 -1.86 5.10 12.23
N THR A 109 -2.89 4.38 11.80
CA THR A 109 -2.78 3.41 10.73
C THR A 109 -3.82 3.73 9.66
N GLU A 110 -3.47 3.45 8.41
CA GLU A 110 -4.37 3.60 7.28
C GLU A 110 -5.21 2.33 7.12
N TYR A 111 -6.53 2.50 6.90
CA TYR A 111 -7.44 1.41 6.57
C TYR A 111 -8.17 1.74 5.27
N CYS A 112 -8.13 0.82 4.31
CA CYS A 112 -8.90 0.91 3.08
C CYS A 112 -10.12 -0.02 3.17
N LEU A 113 -11.33 0.53 3.02
CA LEU A 113 -12.56 -0.26 2.92
C LEU A 113 -12.99 -0.33 1.45
N GLN A 114 -13.00 -1.53 0.90
CA GLN A 114 -13.47 -1.77 -0.47
C GLN A 114 -14.82 -2.49 -0.44
N GLY A 115 -15.83 -1.86 -1.03
CA GLY A 115 -17.15 -2.47 -1.27
C GLY A 115 -17.29 -2.85 -2.74
N ILE A 116 -17.65 -4.10 -3.02
CA ILE A 116 -18.01 -4.55 -4.37
C ILE A 116 -19.54 -4.65 -4.40
N PRO A 117 -20.24 -3.89 -5.26
CA PRO A 117 -21.68 -4.02 -5.41
C PRO A 117 -22.03 -5.44 -5.87
N LEU A 118 -22.92 -6.12 -5.16
CA LEU A 118 -23.48 -7.39 -5.61
C LEU A 118 -24.67 -7.09 -6.52
N GLU A 119 -24.70 -7.73 -7.70
CA GLU A 119 -25.88 -7.68 -8.56
C GLU A 119 -27.05 -8.40 -7.85
N PRO A 120 -28.28 -7.85 -7.92
CA PRO A 120 -29.44 -8.47 -7.30
C PRO A 120 -29.73 -9.82 -7.97
N THR A 121 -29.68 -10.91 -7.20
CA THR A 121 -30.06 -12.24 -7.67
C THR A 121 -31.53 -12.19 -8.11
N PRO A 122 -31.87 -12.55 -9.37
CA PRO A 122 -33.27 -12.61 -9.79
C PRO A 122 -33.96 -13.72 -8.98
N VAL A 123 -34.96 -13.34 -8.18
CA VAL A 123 -35.86 -14.28 -7.53
C VAL A 123 -36.60 -15.02 -8.64
N LEU A 124 -36.30 -16.31 -8.82
CA LEU A 124 -37.11 -17.20 -9.65
C LEU A 124 -38.49 -17.31 -9.00
N THR A 125 -39.44 -16.50 -9.47
CA THR A 125 -40.86 -16.64 -9.13
C THR A 125 -41.32 -18.00 -9.64
N GLN A 126 -41.41 -19.00 -8.77
CA GLN A 126 -42.03 -20.28 -9.12
C GLN A 126 -43.50 -20.02 -9.51
N PRO A 127 -43.98 -20.52 -10.66
CA PRO A 127 -45.38 -20.39 -11.02
C PRO A 127 -46.23 -21.21 -10.04
N ASN A 128 -47.11 -20.53 -9.29
CA ASN A 128 -48.11 -21.14 -8.43
C ASN A 128 -48.89 -22.21 -9.21
N SER A 129 -48.73 -23.48 -8.85
CA SER A 129 -49.66 -24.54 -9.21
C SER A 129 -50.98 -24.27 -8.47
N ILE A 130 -51.95 -23.66 -9.15
CA ILE A 130 -53.33 -23.58 -8.66
C ILE A 130 -53.90 -24.99 -8.71
N ASN A 131 -53.85 -25.67 -7.57
CA ASN A 131 -54.57 -26.91 -7.34
C ASN A 131 -55.92 -26.51 -6.72
N SER A 132 -57.00 -26.50 -7.51
CA SER A 132 -58.36 -26.26 -7.02
C SER A 132 -59.28 -27.41 -7.38
N SER A 133 -59.61 -28.21 -6.37
CA SER A 133 -60.77 -29.09 -6.24
C SER A 133 -61.09 -29.09 -4.73
N PRO A 134 -62.36 -29.13 -4.25
CA PRO A 134 -63.37 -30.12 -4.68
C PRO A 134 -64.86 -29.69 -4.71
N ARG A 135 -65.64 -30.53 -5.41
CA ARG A 135 -67.08 -30.85 -5.32
C ARG A 135 -67.97 -30.06 -4.33
N GLU A 136 -68.92 -29.31 -4.89
CA GLU A 136 -70.13 -28.87 -4.19
C GLU A 136 -71.11 -30.05 -4.02
N GLY A 137 -71.41 -30.36 -2.77
CA GLY A 137 -72.63 -31.06 -2.38
C GLY A 137 -73.42 -30.12 -1.49
N GLU A 138 -74.49 -29.52 -2.03
CA GLU A 138 -75.48 -28.80 -1.24
C GLU A 138 -76.74 -29.67 -1.11
N THR A 139 -77.03 -30.03 0.15
CA THR A 139 -78.32 -30.52 0.64
C THR A 139 -78.92 -29.45 1.54
N THR A 140 -80.09 -28.91 1.19
CA THR A 140 -81.09 -28.32 2.10
C THR A 140 -82.45 -28.39 1.38
N SER A 141 -83.38 -29.24 1.83
CA SER A 141 -84.46 -28.97 2.80
C SER A 141 -85.77 -28.54 2.13
#